data_AF-A0AAE3FWV6-F1
#
_entry.id   AF-A0AAE3FWV6-F1
#
_cell.length_a   1.000
_cell.length_b   1.000
_cell.length_c   1.000
_cell.angle_alpha   90.00
_cell.angle_beta   90.00
_cell.angle_gamma   90.00
#
_symmetry.space_group_name_H-M   'P 1'
#
loop_
_entity.id
_entity.type
_entity.pdbx_description
1 polymer ?
#
loop_
_entity_poly.entity_id
_entity_poly.type
_entity_poly.pdbx_seq_one_letter_code
_entity_poly.pdbx_strand_id
1 'polypeptide(L)'
;MSTKATNKFESSLAGITLEGEPHSLSAWFVVTLRLVMGGMILFAGLDKFAFVSGEAFNASGYLANVDPASPVSGLFGAMAASPALMELINIIVPVTQVLIGVALIFGGFVRLAALGGALQMSMFYLGGWEGDILAAFDSTLIYAIVFLAIGAFAAGRILGADKYIEQVEIGGEPLIEKYPRARYFLG
;
A
#
# COMPACT_ATOMS: atom_id res chain seq x y z
N MET A 1 -6.83 -29.46 -29.12
CA MET A 1 -5.52 -28.95 -28.64
C MET A 1 -5.75 -28.20 -27.35
N SER A 2 -5.22 -28.68 -26.23
CA SER A 2 -5.31 -27.98 -24.95
C SER A 2 -4.17 -26.95 -24.89
N THR A 3 -4.47 -25.68 -25.16
CA THR A 3 -3.55 -24.58 -24.90
C THR A 3 -3.41 -24.43 -23.38
N LYS A 4 -2.47 -25.16 -22.78
CA LYS A 4 -2.02 -24.83 -21.41
C LYS A 4 -1.43 -23.42 -21.49
N ALA A 5 -2.18 -22.42 -21.06
CA ALA A 5 -1.69 -21.05 -20.91
C ALA A 5 -0.49 -21.10 -19.95
N THR A 6 0.71 -20.90 -20.48
CA THR A 6 1.93 -20.80 -19.69
C THR A 6 2.10 -19.34 -19.29
N ASN A 7 2.01 -19.06 -18.00
CA ASN A 7 2.44 -17.78 -17.48
C ASN A 7 3.96 -17.71 -17.65
N LYS A 8 4.48 -16.57 -18.14
CA LYS A 8 5.92 -16.30 -18.22
C LYS A 8 6.21 -14.94 -17.62
N PHE A 9 7.26 -14.86 -16.81
CA PHE A 9 7.87 -13.60 -16.38
C PHE A 9 9.24 -13.49 -17.02
N GLU A 10 9.50 -12.35 -17.65
CA GLU A 10 10.81 -11.95 -18.15
C GLU A 10 11.02 -10.51 -17.70
N SER A 11 12.14 -10.25 -17.02
CA SER A 11 12.52 -8.91 -16.61
C SER A 11 14.03 -8.77 -16.74
N SER A 12 14.49 -7.74 -17.45
CA SER A 12 15.91 -7.38 -17.51
C SER A 12 16.15 -6.05 -16.80
N LEU A 13 17.02 -6.06 -15.79
CA LEU A 13 17.43 -4.85 -15.06
C LEU A 13 18.92 -4.90 -14.80
N ALA A 14 19.64 -3.82 -15.15
CA ALA A 14 21.08 -3.69 -14.92
C ALA A 14 21.93 -4.87 -15.41
N GLY A 15 21.53 -5.50 -16.53
CA GLY A 15 22.24 -6.65 -17.12
C GLY A 15 21.91 -8.02 -16.51
N ILE A 16 21.00 -8.08 -15.53
CA ILE A 16 20.47 -9.33 -14.98
C ILE A 16 19.11 -9.60 -15.61
N THR A 17 18.97 -10.74 -16.29
CA THR A 17 17.69 -11.23 -16.82
C THR A 17 17.11 -12.26 -15.86
N LEU A 18 15.91 -12.00 -15.37
CA LEU A 18 15.11 -12.91 -14.57
C LEU A 18 14.05 -13.53 -15.48
N GLU A 19 14.12 -14.85 -15.66
CA GLU A 19 13.14 -15.64 -16.40
C GLU A 19 12.49 -16.67 -15.47
N GLY A 20 11.17 -16.81 -15.57
CA GLY A 20 10.44 -17.81 -14.79
C GLY A 20 9.08 -18.15 -15.39
N GLU A 21 8.60 -19.35 -15.13
CA GLU A 21 7.25 -19.81 -15.49
C GLU A 21 6.40 -19.97 -14.22
N PRO A 22 5.61 -18.97 -13.82
CA PRO A 22 4.81 -19.03 -12.62
C PRO A 22 3.73 -20.09 -12.74
N HIS A 23 3.46 -20.75 -11.62
CA HIS A 23 2.30 -21.61 -11.54
C HIS A 23 1.00 -20.82 -11.73
N SER A 24 -0.05 -21.44 -12.27
CA SER A 24 -1.35 -20.76 -12.49
C SER A 24 -1.98 -20.21 -11.20
N LEU A 25 -1.63 -20.81 -10.05
CA LEU A 25 -1.98 -20.33 -8.72
C LEU A 25 -1.37 -18.96 -8.35
N SER A 26 -0.36 -18.48 -9.07
CA SER A 26 0.27 -17.17 -8.82
C SER A 26 -0.73 -16.00 -8.92
N ALA A 27 -1.64 -16.04 -9.90
CA ALA A 27 -2.68 -15.02 -10.04
C ALA A 27 -3.64 -15.03 -8.83
N TRP A 28 -4.05 -16.21 -8.39
CA TRP A 28 -4.90 -16.36 -7.20
C TRP A 28 -4.19 -15.93 -5.92
N PHE A 29 -2.89 -16.19 -5.81
CA PHE A 29 -2.07 -15.76 -4.69
C PHE A 29 -1.96 -14.24 -4.63
N VAL A 30 -1.70 -13.57 -5.76
CA VAL A 30 -1.66 -12.10 -5.84
C VAL A 30 -2.99 -11.48 -5.43
N VAL A 31 -4.12 -12.05 -5.87
CA VAL A 31 -5.46 -11.58 -5.45
C VAL A 31 -5.67 -11.80 -3.95
N THR A 32 -5.31 -12.96 -3.43
CA THR A 32 -5.44 -13.27 -2.00
C THR A 32 -4.59 -12.32 -1.16
N LEU A 33 -3.34 -12.10 -1.56
CA LEU A 33 -2.43 -11.16 -0.90
C LEU A 33 -3.00 -9.74 -0.90
N ARG A 34 -3.56 -9.29 -2.04
CA ARG A 34 -4.25 -8.00 -2.16
C ARG A 34 -5.41 -7.90 -1.17
N LEU A 35 -6.27 -8.92 -1.09
CA LEU A 35 -7.43 -8.93 -0.20
C LEU A 35 -7.04 -8.97 1.28
N VAL A 36 -6.04 -9.78 1.65
CA VAL A 36 -5.57 -9.89 3.03
C VAL A 36 -4.94 -8.58 3.49
N MET A 37 -4.06 -7.98 2.67
CA MET A 37 -3.45 -6.68 2.99
C MET A 37 -4.47 -5.54 3.00
N GLY A 38 -5.42 -5.57 2.06
CA GLY A 38 -6.54 -4.63 2.03
C GLY A 38 -7.42 -4.73 3.27
N GLY A 39 -7.76 -5.95 3.70
CA GLY A 39 -8.51 -6.19 4.93
C GLY A 39 -7.75 -5.76 6.18
N MET A 40 -6.45 -6.08 6.27
CA MET A 40 -5.59 -5.68 7.38
C MET A 40 -5.58 -4.17 7.57
N ILE A 41 -5.29 -3.40 6.51
CA ILE A 41 -5.20 -1.94 6.62
C ILE A 41 -6.57 -1.28 6.74
N LEU A 42 -7.62 -1.84 6.12
CA LEU A 42 -8.99 -1.37 6.30
C LEU A 42 -9.40 -1.46 7.76
N PHE A 43 -9.22 -2.63 8.39
CA PHE A 43 -9.61 -2.84 9.78
C PHE A 43 -8.75 -2.00 10.73
N ALA A 44 -7.45 -1.88 10.46
CA ALA A 44 -6.59 -0.96 11.21
C ALA A 44 -7.06 0.51 11.13
N GLY A 45 -7.59 0.93 9.97
CA GLY A 45 -8.15 2.27 9.78
C GLY A 45 -9.50 2.46 10.44
N LEU A 46 -10.40 1.48 10.34
CA LEU A 46 -11.73 1.53 10.96
C LEU A 46 -11.64 1.58 12.50
N ASP A 47 -10.74 0.81 13.09
CA ASP A 47 -10.52 0.77 14.55
C ASP A 47 -10.05 2.12 15.12
N LYS A 48 -9.55 3.02 14.27
CA LYS A 48 -9.11 4.37 14.66
C LYS A 48 -10.24 5.39 14.77
N PHE A 49 -11.46 5.04 14.39
CA PHE A 49 -12.61 5.91 14.52
C PHE A 49 -13.35 5.63 15.83
N ALA A 50 -13.63 6.68 16.60
CA ALA A 50 -14.31 6.58 17.89
C ALA A 50 -15.69 5.91 17.81
N PHE A 51 -16.39 6.03 16.68
CA PHE A 51 -17.69 5.36 16.48
C PHE A 51 -17.56 3.83 16.31
N VAL A 52 -16.35 3.30 16.09
CA VAL A 52 -16.05 1.87 15.97
C VAL A 52 -15.46 1.31 17.25
N SER A 53 -14.41 1.94 17.79
CA SER A 53 -13.64 1.43 18.93
C SER A 53 -13.97 2.08 20.27
N GLY A 54 -14.77 3.16 20.28
CA GLY A 54 -15.09 3.94 21.48
C GLY A 54 -14.09 5.06 21.78
N GLU A 55 -12.90 5.04 21.18
CA GLU A 55 -11.85 6.05 21.37
C GLU A 55 -11.36 6.59 20.02
N ALA A 56 -11.14 7.90 19.95
CA ALA A 56 -10.59 8.52 18.73
C ALA A 56 -9.08 8.27 18.67
N PHE A 57 -8.58 7.95 17.48
CA PHE A 57 -7.15 7.85 17.25
C PHE A 57 -6.40 9.13 17.63
N ASN A 58 -5.27 8.95 18.30
CA ASN A 58 -4.39 10.02 18.71
C ASN A 58 -2.93 9.62 18.48
N ALA A 59 -2.28 10.30 17.53
CA ALA A 59 -0.88 10.08 17.18
C ALA A 59 0.10 10.74 18.15
N SER A 60 -0.34 11.60 19.07
CA SER A 60 0.56 12.42 19.90
C SER A 60 1.50 11.57 20.74
N GLY A 61 0.98 10.52 21.38
CA GLY A 61 1.76 9.60 22.19
C GLY A 61 2.80 8.84 21.37
N TYR A 62 2.47 8.47 20.13
CA TYR A 62 3.40 7.81 19.23
C TYR A 62 4.50 8.77 18.75
N LEU A 63 4.12 9.96 18.27
CA LEU A 63 5.07 10.92 17.69
C LEU A 63 5.98 11.59 18.73
N ALA A 64 5.49 11.80 19.95
CA ALA A 64 6.26 12.45 21.02
C ALA A 64 7.29 11.51 21.67
N ASN A 65 7.15 10.19 21.51
CA ASN A 65 7.96 9.19 22.21
C ASN A 65 8.80 8.32 21.26
N VAL A 66 9.10 8.82 20.05
CA VAL A 66 10.01 8.14 19.12
C VAL A 66 11.41 8.08 19.74
N ASP A 67 12.04 6.91 19.67
CA ASP A 67 13.40 6.72 20.18
C ASP A 67 14.40 7.65 19.45
N PRO A 68 15.33 8.33 20.16
CA PRO A 68 16.34 9.18 19.54
C PRO A 68 17.23 8.49 18.48
N ALA A 69 17.38 7.17 18.54
CA ALA A 69 18.09 6.37 17.53
C ALA A 69 17.34 6.33 16.18
N SER A 70 16.04 6.60 16.16
CA SER A 70 15.26 6.72 14.94
C SER A 70 15.75 7.89 14.07
N PRO A 71 15.96 7.67 12.76
CA PRO A 71 16.27 8.75 11.81
C PRO A 71 15.18 9.82 11.70
N VAL A 72 13.95 9.52 12.12
CA VAL A 72 12.81 10.44 12.04
C VAL A 72 12.42 11.05 13.39
N SER A 73 13.18 10.77 14.46
CA SER A 73 12.89 11.27 15.82
C SER A 73 12.70 12.80 15.88
N GLY A 74 13.62 13.56 15.28
CA GLY A 74 13.52 15.02 15.22
C GLY A 74 12.31 15.52 14.41
N LEU A 75 12.00 14.87 13.29
CA LEU A 75 10.83 15.21 12.47
C LEU A 75 9.53 14.94 13.23
N PHE A 76 9.40 13.75 13.84
CA PHE A 76 8.19 13.34 14.55
C PHE A 76 7.99 14.17 15.82
N GLY A 77 9.08 14.52 16.53
CA GLY A 77 9.03 15.47 17.64
C GLY A 77 8.55 16.87 17.21
N ALA A 78 9.00 17.36 16.05
CA ALA A 78 8.52 18.63 15.50
C ALA A 78 7.03 18.56 15.10
N MET A 79 6.57 17.41 14.58
CA MET A 79 5.15 17.17 14.29
C MET A 79 4.32 17.12 15.58
N ALA A 80 4.83 16.48 16.62
CA ALA A 80 4.19 16.39 17.93
C ALA A 80 4.01 17.75 18.61
N ALA A 81 4.96 18.66 18.41
CA ALA A 81 4.93 20.00 18.96
C ALA A 81 3.95 20.96 18.25
N SER A 82 3.38 20.57 17.10
CA SER A 82 2.49 21.42 16.31
C SER A 82 1.02 20.97 16.45
N PRO A 83 0.15 21.74 17.14
CA PRO A 83 -1.25 21.38 17.32
C PRO A 83 -2.02 21.23 15.99
N ALA A 84 -1.82 22.17 15.06
CA ALA A 84 -2.49 22.14 13.76
C ALA A 84 -2.08 20.91 12.92
N LEU A 85 -0.81 20.51 13.01
CA LEU A 85 -0.33 19.31 12.31
C LEU A 85 -0.84 18.04 12.99
N MET A 86 -0.93 18.03 14.32
CA MET A 86 -1.49 16.90 15.08
C MET A 86 -2.97 16.64 14.73
N GLU A 87 -3.79 17.69 14.66
CA GLU A 87 -5.18 17.59 14.21
C GLU A 87 -5.29 16.97 12.82
N LEU A 88 -4.42 17.42 11.90
CA LEU A 88 -4.38 16.90 10.54
C LEU A 88 -3.98 15.41 10.51
N ILE A 89 -2.94 15.02 11.25
CA ILE A 89 -2.46 13.63 11.29
C ILE A 89 -3.53 12.69 11.85
N ASN A 90 -4.22 13.11 12.91
CA ASN A 90 -5.28 12.33 13.54
C ASN A 90 -6.47 12.07 12.60
N ILE A 91 -6.63 12.88 11.55
CA ILE A 91 -7.64 12.67 10.50
C ILE A 91 -7.07 11.91 9.31
N ILE A 92 -5.88 12.32 8.82
CA ILE A 92 -5.28 11.74 7.62
C ILE A 92 -5.02 10.25 7.82
N VAL A 93 -4.37 9.85 8.93
CA VAL A 93 -3.93 8.46 9.12
C VAL A 93 -5.10 7.46 9.09
N PRO A 94 -6.20 7.67 9.84
CA PRO A 94 -7.35 6.76 9.76
C PRO A 94 -8.03 6.76 8.39
N VAL A 95 -8.22 7.95 7.80
CA VAL A 95 -8.91 8.10 6.50
C VAL A 95 -8.12 7.43 5.39
N THR A 96 -6.80 7.65 5.32
CA THR A 96 -5.96 7.03 4.29
C THR A 96 -5.93 5.52 4.45
N GLN A 97 -5.86 4.99 5.68
CA GLN A 97 -5.93 3.55 5.92
C GLN A 97 -7.22 2.92 5.38
N VAL A 98 -8.37 3.55 5.64
CA VAL A 98 -9.65 3.09 5.10
C VAL A 98 -9.68 3.17 3.58
N LEU A 99 -9.27 4.30 3.00
CA LEU A 99 -9.26 4.47 1.54
C LEU A 99 -8.34 3.45 0.84
N ILE A 100 -7.15 3.21 1.39
CA ILE A 100 -6.21 2.19 0.87
C ILE A 100 -6.85 0.81 0.97
N GLY A 101 -7.42 0.46 2.13
CA GLY A 101 -8.04 -0.84 2.33
C GLY A 101 -9.20 -1.11 1.38
N VAL A 102 -10.09 -0.13 1.22
CA VAL A 102 -11.19 -0.15 0.23
C VAL A 102 -10.65 -0.32 -1.18
N ALA A 103 -9.69 0.52 -1.59
CA ALA A 103 -9.09 0.48 -2.92
C ALA A 103 -8.49 -0.90 -3.24
N LEU A 104 -7.78 -1.52 -2.30
CA LEU A 104 -7.21 -2.85 -2.47
C LEU A 104 -8.26 -3.96 -2.51
N ILE A 105 -9.31 -3.89 -1.69
CA ILE A 105 -10.38 -4.90 -1.70
C ILE A 105 -11.12 -4.90 -3.03
N PHE A 106 -11.56 -3.72 -3.48
CA PHE A 106 -12.25 -3.57 -4.77
C PHE A 106 -11.30 -3.70 -5.97
N GLY A 107 -10.01 -3.54 -5.76
CA GLY A 107 -8.99 -3.60 -6.80
C GLY A 107 -9.01 -2.38 -7.73
N GLY A 108 -9.33 -1.19 -7.20
CA GLY A 108 -9.32 0.08 -7.93
C GLY A 108 -8.24 1.02 -7.40
N PHE A 109 -7.52 1.70 -8.29
CA PHE A 109 -6.34 2.53 -7.99
C PHE A 109 -5.29 1.77 -7.16
N VAL A 110 -5.07 0.49 -7.46
CA VAL A 110 -4.29 -0.41 -6.61
C VAL A 110 -2.83 0.04 -6.47
N ARG A 111 -2.21 0.54 -7.54
CA ARG A 111 -0.83 1.09 -7.45
C ARG A 111 -0.74 2.29 -6.54
N LEU A 112 -1.71 3.21 -6.62
CA LEU A 112 -1.75 4.38 -5.75
C LEU A 112 -1.99 3.96 -4.29
N ALA A 113 -2.94 3.05 -4.05
CA ALA A 113 -3.25 2.53 -2.72
C ALA A 113 -2.04 1.79 -2.12
N ALA A 114 -1.39 0.93 -2.91
CA ALA A 114 -0.17 0.22 -2.54
C ALA A 114 0.97 1.19 -2.19
N LEU A 115 1.18 2.24 -2.99
CA LEU A 115 2.19 3.26 -2.70
C LEU A 115 1.88 3.97 -1.37
N GLY A 116 0.62 4.37 -1.15
CA GLY A 116 0.20 4.99 0.10
C GLY A 116 0.40 4.07 1.31
N GLY A 117 0.03 2.80 1.18
CA GLY A 117 0.24 1.78 2.22
C GLY A 117 1.72 1.58 2.52
N ALA A 118 2.56 1.46 1.49
CA ALA A 118 4.00 1.31 1.64
C ALA A 118 4.65 2.53 2.30
N LEU A 119 4.27 3.75 1.91
CA LEU A 119 4.77 4.99 2.51
C LEU A 119 4.39 5.07 3.99
N GLN A 120 3.13 4.78 4.33
CA GLN A 120 2.66 4.84 5.70
C GLN A 120 3.34 3.77 6.58
N MET A 121 3.46 2.54 6.09
CA MET A 121 4.19 1.48 6.80
C MET A 121 5.68 1.81 6.95
N SER A 122 6.30 2.44 5.95
CA SER A 122 7.69 2.92 6.06
C SER A 122 7.85 4.00 7.13
N MET A 123 6.89 4.92 7.24
CA MET A 123 6.90 5.93 8.31
C MET A 123 6.73 5.32 9.70
N PHE A 124 5.89 4.28 9.83
CA PHE A 124 5.76 3.54 11.08
C PHE A 124 7.01 2.74 11.41
N TYR A 125 7.62 2.08 10.42
CA TYR A 125 8.89 1.40 10.59
C TYR A 125 9.98 2.32 11.14
N LEU A 126 10.15 3.49 10.51
CA LEU A 126 11.14 4.46 10.95
C LEU A 126 10.80 5.01 12.35
N GLY A 127 9.52 5.29 12.63
CA GLY A 127 9.11 5.80 13.95
C GLY A 127 9.22 4.77 15.09
N GLY A 128 9.14 3.47 14.77
CA GLY A 128 9.35 2.38 15.73
C GLY A 128 10.80 1.88 15.81
N TRP A 129 11.74 2.52 15.10
CA TRP A 129 13.14 2.09 15.10
C TRP A 129 13.87 2.50 16.39
N GLU A 130 14.34 1.49 17.14
CA GLU A 130 15.06 1.67 18.41
C GLU A 130 16.58 1.46 18.29
N GLY A 131 17.12 1.33 17.07
CA GLY A 131 18.56 1.16 16.86
C GLY A 131 19.09 -0.28 16.94
N ASP A 132 18.24 -1.26 17.22
CA ASP A 132 18.64 -2.68 17.25
C ASP A 132 18.58 -3.32 15.85
N ILE A 133 19.74 -3.69 15.32
CA ILE A 133 19.87 -4.34 14.01
C ILE A 133 19.14 -5.68 13.91
N LEU A 134 18.98 -6.40 15.02
CA LEU A 134 18.24 -7.66 15.05
C LEU A 134 16.73 -7.44 14.91
N ALA A 135 16.25 -6.24 15.22
CA ALA A 135 14.86 -5.83 15.06
C ALA A 135 14.56 -5.16 13.70
N ALA A 136 15.53 -5.13 12.77
CA ALA A 136 15.37 -4.47 11.46
C ALA A 136 14.25 -5.05 10.60
N PHE A 137 13.88 -6.33 10.78
CA PHE A 137 12.83 -6.99 10.02
C PHE A 137 11.54 -7.13 10.82
N ASP A 138 10.97 -5.99 11.20
CA ASP A 138 9.69 -5.96 11.90
C ASP A 138 8.50 -6.10 10.93
N SER A 139 7.30 -6.21 11.51
CA SER A 139 6.06 -6.34 10.74
C SER A 139 5.80 -5.17 9.80
N THR A 140 6.11 -3.93 10.18
CA THR A 140 5.84 -2.74 9.37
C THR A 140 6.75 -2.65 8.15
N LEU A 141 8.03 -3.02 8.26
CA LEU A 141 8.91 -3.16 7.09
C LEU A 141 8.38 -4.25 6.14
N ILE A 142 7.99 -5.41 6.69
CA ILE A 142 7.44 -6.52 5.89
C ILE A 142 6.18 -6.04 5.15
N TYR A 143 5.26 -5.35 5.84
CA TYR A 143 4.06 -4.82 5.23
C TYR A 143 4.37 -3.81 4.13
N ALA A 144 5.34 -2.92 4.33
CA ALA A 144 5.76 -1.97 3.31
C ALA A 144 6.22 -2.69 2.02
N ILE A 145 7.07 -3.72 2.16
CA ILE A 145 7.55 -4.52 1.02
C ILE A 145 6.39 -5.26 0.34
N VAL A 146 5.46 -5.81 1.11
CA VAL A 146 4.29 -6.51 0.56
C VAL A 146 3.37 -5.55 -0.21
N PHE A 147 3.15 -4.33 0.29
CA PHE A 147 2.42 -3.31 -0.46
C PHE A 147 3.11 -2.97 -1.79
N LEU A 148 4.43 -2.77 -1.77
CA LEU A 148 5.20 -2.54 -3.01
C LEU A 148 5.07 -3.70 -3.99
N ALA A 149 5.08 -4.94 -3.51
CA ALA A 149 4.86 -6.13 -4.34
C ALA A 149 3.46 -6.12 -4.97
N ILE A 150 2.41 -5.82 -4.20
CA ILE A 150 1.02 -5.70 -4.73
C ILE A 150 0.95 -4.66 -5.86
N GLY A 151 1.57 -3.49 -5.68
CA GLY A 151 1.63 -2.45 -6.70
C GLY A 151 2.43 -2.85 -7.93
N ALA A 152 3.57 -3.53 -7.74
CA ALA A 152 4.43 -4.01 -8.82
C ALA A 152 3.71 -5.04 -9.70
N PHE A 153 2.96 -5.97 -9.10
CA PHE A 153 2.21 -7.00 -9.82
C PHE A 153 0.95 -6.47 -10.53
N ALA A 154 0.59 -5.19 -10.34
CA ALA A 154 -0.65 -4.63 -10.86
C ALA A 154 -1.85 -5.53 -10.51
N ALA A 155 -2.02 -5.77 -9.21
CA ALA A 155 -3.02 -6.70 -8.71
C ALA A 155 -4.47 -6.23 -8.93
N GLY A 156 -4.70 -4.94 -9.23
CA GLY A 156 -6.02 -4.40 -9.60
C GLY A 156 -6.51 -4.86 -10.98
N ARG A 157 -5.61 -5.17 -11.91
CA ARG A 157 -5.96 -5.76 -13.22
C ARG A 157 -6.39 -7.22 -13.10
N ILE A 158 -5.99 -7.90 -12.02
CA ILE A 158 -6.32 -9.30 -11.76
C ILE A 158 -7.53 -9.35 -10.81
N LEU A 159 -8.72 -9.64 -11.35
CA LEU A 159 -9.98 -9.67 -10.56
C LEU A 159 -10.19 -8.40 -9.71
N GLY A 160 -9.95 -7.22 -10.29
CA GLY A 160 -10.16 -5.93 -9.64
C GLY A 160 -10.80 -4.90 -10.58
N ALA A 161 -11.24 -3.78 -9.99
CA ALA A 161 -11.89 -2.69 -10.68
C ALA A 161 -11.01 -1.98 -11.71
N ASP A 162 -9.67 -1.95 -11.55
CA ASP A 162 -8.75 -1.27 -12.46
C ASP A 162 -8.87 -1.77 -13.90
N LYS A 163 -9.19 -3.07 -14.09
CA LYS A 163 -9.48 -3.64 -15.42
C LYS A 163 -10.61 -2.89 -16.14
N TYR A 164 -11.65 -2.49 -15.40
CA TYR A 164 -12.80 -1.78 -15.94
C TYR A 164 -12.55 -0.28 -16.03
N ILE A 165 -11.87 0.31 -15.04
CA ILE A 165 -11.54 1.74 -15.02
C ILE A 165 -10.65 2.11 -16.23
N GLU A 166 -9.69 1.26 -16.57
CA GLU A 166 -8.81 1.48 -17.74
C GLU A 166 -9.59 1.50 -19.07
N GLN A 167 -10.76 0.87 -19.13
CA GLN A 167 -11.60 0.74 -20.33
C GLN A 167 -12.73 1.79 -20.41
N VAL A 168 -12.88 2.67 -19.42
CA VAL A 168 -13.89 3.72 -19.45
C VAL A 168 -13.64 4.67 -20.64
N GLU A 169 -14.62 4.86 -21.51
CA GLU A 169 -14.50 5.75 -22.67
C GLU A 169 -14.57 7.23 -22.27
N ILE A 170 -13.57 8.01 -22.66
CA ILE A 170 -13.53 9.47 -22.46
C ILE A 170 -13.39 10.16 -23.82
N GLY A 171 -14.54 10.48 -24.42
CA GLY A 171 -14.59 11.11 -25.75
C GLY A 171 -14.33 10.13 -26.89
N GLY A 172 -14.83 8.89 -26.77
CA GLY A 172 -14.73 7.85 -27.80
C GLY A 172 -13.46 7.00 -27.76
N GLU A 173 -12.54 7.27 -26.81
CA GLU A 173 -11.32 6.51 -26.61
C GLU A 173 -11.24 6.01 -25.16
N PRO A 174 -10.73 4.80 -24.89
CA PRO A 174 -10.48 4.31 -23.55
C PRO A 174 -9.58 5.26 -22.73
N LEU A 175 -9.88 5.41 -21.43
CA LEU A 175 -9.13 6.25 -20.48
C LEU A 175 -7.63 6.02 -20.58
N ILE A 176 -7.22 4.74 -20.65
CA ILE A 176 -5.80 4.36 -20.63
C ILE A 176 -5.06 4.68 -21.93
N GLU A 177 -5.79 4.85 -23.03
CA GLU A 177 -5.26 5.25 -24.33
C GLU A 177 -5.13 6.78 -24.38
N LYS A 178 -6.17 7.49 -23.94
CA LYS A 178 -6.18 8.95 -23.90
C LYS A 178 -5.21 9.53 -22.87
N TYR A 179 -5.10 8.89 -21.70
CA TYR A 179 -4.19 9.30 -20.61
C TYR A 179 -3.26 8.14 -20.20
N PRO A 180 -2.16 7.91 -20.95
CA PRO A 180 -1.23 6.81 -20.66
C PRO A 180 -0.62 6.86 -19.24
N ARG A 181 -0.52 8.06 -18.65
CA ARG A 181 -0.04 8.27 -17.27
C ARG A 181 -0.95 7.65 -16.22
N ALA A 182 -2.22 7.37 -16.52
CA ALA A 182 -3.13 6.69 -15.61
C ALA A 182 -2.60 5.29 -15.21
N ARG A 183 -1.75 4.66 -16.03
CA ARG A 183 -1.06 3.39 -15.72
C ARG A 183 -0.18 3.45 -14.48
N TYR A 184 0.24 4.62 -14.00
CA TYR A 184 1.01 4.72 -12.76
C TYR A 184 0.13 4.65 -11.51
N PHE A 185 -1.15 5.01 -11.64
CA PHE A 185 -2.13 5.01 -10.56
C PHE A 185 -3.02 3.76 -10.58
N LEU A 186 -3.34 3.29 -11.79
CA LEU A 186 -4.12 2.09 -12.07
C LEU A 186 -3.17 0.92 -12.31
N GLY A 187 -3.50 -0.23 -11.74
CA GLY A 187 -2.67 -1.42 -11.87
C GLY A 187 -2.99 -2.40 -10.79
#